data_AF-A0A5K1G5E7-F1
#
_entry.id   AF-A0A5K1G5E7-F1
#
_cell.length_a   1.000
_cell.length_b   1.000
_cell.length_c   1.000
_cell.angle_alpha   90.00
_cell.angle_beta   90.00
_cell.angle_gamma   90.00
#
_symmetry.space_group_name_H-M   'P 1'
#
loop_
_entity.id
_entity.type
_entity.pdbx_description
1 polymer ?
#
loop_
_entity_poly.entity_id
_entity_poly.type
_entity_poly.pdbx_seq_one_letter_code
_entity_poly.pdbx_strand_id
1 'polypeptide(L)'
;NRCVNMIAHLFHSPLGEADAAVGVGTVGSSEAIMLAGLAFKRKWQNRRKAEGKPTDRPNIVAGANAQVCWEKFARYFEVEMKEVKLSEGYYVMEPHKAVEMVDENTICVAVMFGSTLNGEFEDVKLLNDLLAEKNRQTG
;
A
#
# COMPACT_ATOMS: atom_id res chain seq x y z
N ASN A 1 12.11 -10.66 -17.31
CA ASN A 1 12.98 -11.11 -16.21
C ASN A 1 14.12 -10.12 -15.92
N ARG A 2 15.04 -9.84 -16.86
CA ARG A 2 16.14 -8.87 -16.61
C ARG A 2 15.68 -7.49 -16.17
N CYS A 3 14.64 -6.91 -16.81
CA CYS A 3 14.08 -5.61 -16.41
C CYS A 3 13.53 -5.62 -14.98
N VAL A 4 12.91 -6.73 -14.56
CA VAL A 4 12.40 -6.88 -13.19
C VAL A 4 13.56 -6.86 -12.20
N ASN A 5 14.66 -7.58 -12.47
CA ASN A 5 15.85 -7.56 -11.63
C ASN A 5 16.46 -6.14 -11.54
N MET A 6 16.62 -5.45 -12.67
CA MET A 6 17.20 -4.10 -12.68
C MET A 6 16.37 -3.11 -11.85
N ILE A 7 15.04 -3.13 -11.99
CA ILE A 7 14.14 -2.27 -11.21
C ILE A 7 14.15 -2.67 -9.72
N ALA A 8 14.19 -3.96 -9.41
CA ALA A 8 14.26 -4.43 -8.04
C ALA A 8 15.54 -3.96 -7.33
N HIS A 9 16.69 -4.00 -8.01
CA HIS A 9 17.94 -3.44 -7.50
C HIS A 9 17.88 -1.91 -7.37
N LEU A 10 17.26 -1.20 -8.33
CA LEU A 10 17.05 0.24 -8.23
C LEU A 10 16.23 0.64 -6.98
N PHE A 11 15.24 -0.19 -6.61
CA PHE A 11 14.45 -0.01 -5.40
C PHE A 11 15.04 -0.67 -4.16
N HIS A 12 16.32 -1.07 -4.20
CA HIS A 12 17.04 -1.65 -3.06
C HIS A 12 16.34 -2.88 -2.45
N SER A 13 15.71 -3.71 -3.30
CA SER A 13 15.12 -4.98 -2.86
C SER A 13 16.19 -5.86 -2.19
N PRO A 14 15.86 -6.59 -1.11
CA PRO A 14 16.81 -7.44 -0.40
C PRO A 14 17.09 -8.73 -1.18
N LEU A 15 17.89 -8.61 -2.24
CA LEU A 15 18.28 -9.70 -3.13
C LEU A 15 19.80 -9.86 -3.09
N GLY A 16 20.29 -11.11 -3.04
CA GLY A 16 21.68 -11.42 -3.33
C GLY A 16 22.00 -11.20 -4.82
N GLU A 17 23.29 -11.12 -5.18
CA GLU A 17 23.71 -10.84 -6.56
C GLU A 17 23.18 -11.86 -7.59
N ALA A 18 22.99 -13.11 -7.19
CA ALA A 18 22.52 -14.18 -8.07
C ALA A 18 21.00 -14.43 -7.98
N ASP A 19 20.30 -13.74 -7.08
CA ASP A 19 18.89 -14.01 -6.82
C ASP A 19 17.99 -13.41 -7.90
N ALA A 20 16.99 -14.18 -8.34
CA ALA A 20 15.96 -13.67 -9.24
C ALA A 20 14.96 -12.81 -8.45
N ALA A 21 14.73 -11.58 -8.91
CA ALA A 21 13.74 -10.70 -8.31
C ALA A 21 12.31 -11.22 -8.51
N VAL A 22 11.46 -10.97 -7.51
CA VAL A 22 10.03 -11.26 -7.59
C VAL A 22 9.30 -10.03 -8.13
N GLY A 23 8.69 -10.17 -9.31
CA GLY A 23 7.90 -9.12 -9.94
C GLY A 23 7.45 -9.50 -11.35
N VAL A 24 6.60 -8.67 -11.94
CA VAL A 24 6.02 -8.89 -13.27
C VAL A 24 5.92 -7.57 -14.02
N GLY A 25 6.04 -7.61 -15.34
CA GLY A 25 5.72 -6.46 -16.20
C GLY A 25 4.22 -6.38 -16.46
N THR A 26 3.65 -5.19 -16.37
CA THR A 26 2.23 -4.92 -16.63
C THR A 26 2.07 -3.90 -17.76
N VAL A 27 0.86 -3.72 -18.24
CA VAL A 27 0.54 -2.66 -19.23
C VAL A 27 0.77 -1.26 -18.63
N GLY A 28 0.54 -1.11 -17.32
CA GLY A 28 0.82 0.12 -16.59
C GLY A 28 0.52 -0.02 -15.11
N SER A 29 0.65 1.09 -14.37
CA SER A 29 0.52 1.10 -12.91
C SER A 29 -0.87 0.70 -12.42
N SER A 30 -1.94 0.93 -13.19
CA SER A 30 -3.30 0.49 -12.82
C SER A 30 -3.38 -1.03 -12.64
N GLU A 31 -2.83 -1.80 -13.57
CA GLU A 31 -2.79 -3.26 -13.48
C GLU A 31 -1.83 -3.71 -12.37
N ALA A 32 -0.66 -3.04 -12.24
CA ALA A 32 0.30 -3.34 -11.17
C ALA A 32 -0.31 -3.15 -9.77
N ILE A 33 -1.09 -2.07 -9.57
CA ILE A 33 -1.77 -1.78 -8.30
C ILE A 33 -2.85 -2.83 -8.01
N MET A 34 -3.61 -3.27 -9.02
CA MET A 34 -4.59 -4.35 -8.82
C MET A 34 -3.90 -5.66 -8.40
N LEU A 35 -2.78 -6.03 -9.03
CA LEU A 35 -2.01 -7.22 -8.64
C LEU A 35 -1.42 -7.09 -7.23
N ALA A 36 -0.86 -5.93 -6.89
CA ALA A 36 -0.34 -5.66 -5.54
C ALA A 36 -1.46 -5.72 -4.49
N GLY A 37 -2.60 -5.07 -4.75
CA GLY A 37 -3.77 -5.10 -3.87
C GLY A 37 -4.34 -6.52 -3.68
N LEU A 38 -4.39 -7.34 -4.74
CA LEU A 38 -4.77 -8.74 -4.65
C LEU A 38 -3.80 -9.55 -3.78
N ALA A 39 -2.49 -9.31 -3.91
CA ALA A 39 -1.48 -9.95 -3.08
C ALA A 39 -1.64 -9.55 -1.60
N PHE A 40 -1.84 -8.26 -1.30
CA PHE A 40 -2.12 -7.78 0.06
C PHE A 40 -3.39 -8.41 0.64
N LYS A 41 -4.50 -8.37 -0.11
CA LYS A 41 -5.78 -8.96 0.32
C LYS A 41 -5.62 -10.45 0.61
N ARG A 42 -4.97 -11.21 -0.27
CA ARG A 42 -4.78 -12.66 -0.10
C ARG A 42 -3.87 -12.97 1.10
N LYS A 43 -2.76 -12.24 1.28
CA LYS A 43 -1.85 -12.41 2.41
C LYS A 43 -2.58 -12.13 3.74
N TRP A 44 -3.34 -11.03 3.80
CA TRP A 44 -4.17 -10.69 4.96
C TRP A 44 -5.22 -11.77 5.25
N GLN A 45 -5.96 -12.25 4.24
CA GLN A 45 -6.95 -13.32 4.40
C GLN A 45 -6.33 -14.60 4.97
N ASN A 46 -5.16 -15.00 4.47
CA ASN A 46 -4.48 -16.21 4.94
C ASN A 46 -4.05 -16.06 6.41
N ARG A 47 -3.47 -14.92 6.78
CA ARG A 47 -3.12 -14.60 8.19
C ARG A 47 -4.35 -14.68 9.09
N ARG A 48 -5.43 -13.98 8.72
CA ARG A 48 -6.68 -13.95 9.50
C ARG A 48 -7.30 -15.33 9.68
N LYS A 49 -7.32 -16.16 8.62
CA LYS A 49 -7.79 -17.55 8.69
C LYS A 49 -6.94 -18.41 9.62
N ALA A 50 -5.62 -18.26 9.58
CA ALA A 50 -4.72 -18.97 10.50
C ALA A 50 -4.96 -18.58 11.97
N GLU A 51 -5.40 -17.34 12.21
CA GLU A 51 -5.79 -16.84 13.53
C GLU A 51 -7.26 -17.13 13.90
N GLY A 52 -8.04 -17.80 13.04
CA GLY A 52 -9.46 -18.05 13.24
C GLY A 52 -10.34 -16.79 13.22
N LYS A 53 -9.85 -15.69 12.64
CA LYS A 53 -10.54 -14.38 12.60
C LYS A 53 -11.33 -14.17 11.29
N PRO A 54 -12.38 -13.32 11.30
CA PRO A 54 -13.15 -13.00 10.10
C PRO A 54 -12.32 -12.32 9.00
N THR A 55 -12.73 -12.52 7.75
CA THR A 55 -12.06 -12.03 6.53
C THR A 55 -12.96 -11.25 5.58
N ASP A 56 -14.14 -10.83 6.05
CA ASP A 56 -15.23 -10.26 5.27
C ASP A 56 -15.14 -8.74 5.09
N ARG A 57 -14.33 -8.04 5.90
CA ARG A 57 -14.27 -6.55 5.90
C ARG A 57 -12.87 -5.97 5.69
N PRO A 58 -12.13 -6.35 4.62
CA PRO A 58 -10.81 -5.77 4.36
C PRO A 58 -10.89 -4.27 4.04
N ASN A 59 -9.89 -3.50 4.47
CA ASN A 59 -9.74 -2.08 4.08
C ASN A 59 -8.31 -1.73 3.62
N ILE A 60 -8.16 -0.65 2.86
CA ILE A 60 -6.89 0.04 2.59
C ILE A 60 -6.94 1.45 3.18
N VAL A 61 -5.79 2.00 3.54
CA VAL A 61 -5.65 3.41 3.93
C VAL A 61 -4.83 4.13 2.87
N ALA A 62 -5.30 5.28 2.39
CA ALA A 62 -4.59 6.14 1.44
C ALA A 62 -4.98 7.61 1.65
N GLY A 63 -4.24 8.56 1.05
CA GLY A 63 -4.66 9.95 1.00
C GLY A 63 -5.78 10.17 0.00
N ALA A 64 -6.59 11.22 0.19
CA ALA A 64 -7.60 11.64 -0.79
C ALA A 64 -7.00 12.19 -2.11
N ASN A 65 -5.67 12.31 -2.18
CA ASN A 65 -4.87 12.54 -3.39
C ASN A 65 -4.54 11.25 -4.17
N ALA A 66 -5.02 10.08 -3.73
CA ALA A 66 -4.78 8.81 -4.40
C ALA A 66 -5.33 8.81 -5.84
N GLN A 67 -4.58 8.20 -6.76
CA GLN A 67 -5.03 8.05 -8.14
C GLN A 67 -6.22 7.07 -8.24
N VAL A 68 -7.16 7.33 -9.14
CA VAL A 68 -8.44 6.59 -9.32
C VAL A 68 -8.31 5.06 -9.45
N CYS A 69 -7.14 4.52 -9.79
CA CYS A 69 -6.89 3.09 -9.84
C CYS A 69 -7.05 2.41 -8.46
N TRP A 70 -6.80 3.12 -7.35
CA TRP A 70 -7.04 2.62 -6.01
C TRP A 70 -8.54 2.51 -5.72
N GLU A 71 -9.35 3.48 -6.15
CA GLU A 71 -10.82 3.38 -6.07
C GLU A 71 -11.36 2.23 -6.91
N LYS A 72 -10.81 2.02 -8.13
CA LYS A 72 -11.16 0.88 -8.98
C LYS A 72 -10.82 -0.44 -8.30
N PHE A 73 -9.63 -0.55 -7.70
CA PHE A 73 -9.25 -1.72 -6.91
C PHE A 73 -10.23 -1.95 -5.76
N ALA A 74 -10.47 -0.93 -4.93
CA ALA A 74 -11.38 -1.00 -3.78
C ALA A 74 -12.78 -1.48 -4.19
N ARG A 75 -13.34 -0.87 -5.25
CA ARG A 75 -14.68 -1.21 -5.75
C ARG A 75 -14.76 -2.60 -6.36
N TYR A 76 -13.83 -2.95 -7.25
CA TYR A 76 -13.93 -4.22 -8.01
C TYR A 76 -13.56 -5.43 -7.16
N PHE A 77 -12.70 -5.24 -6.16
CA PHE A 77 -12.24 -6.33 -5.31
C PHE A 77 -12.85 -6.29 -3.91
N GLU A 78 -13.93 -5.52 -3.68
CA GLU A 78 -14.65 -5.49 -2.40
C GLU A 78 -13.69 -5.24 -1.22
N VAL A 79 -13.06 -4.08 -1.25
CA VAL A 79 -12.17 -3.58 -0.19
C VAL A 79 -12.62 -2.16 0.14
N GLU A 80 -12.81 -1.86 1.42
CA GLU A 80 -13.13 -0.51 1.87
C GLU A 80 -11.91 0.40 1.68
N MET A 81 -12.12 1.61 1.16
CA MET A 81 -11.06 2.61 1.03
C MET A 81 -11.24 3.68 2.12
N LYS A 82 -10.30 3.72 3.06
CA LYS A 82 -10.22 4.76 4.10
C LYS A 82 -9.31 5.87 3.60
N GLU A 83 -9.89 7.06 3.44
CA GLU A 83 -9.19 8.21 2.88
C GLU A 83 -8.82 9.23 3.95
N VAL A 84 -7.53 9.54 4.05
CA VAL A 84 -7.05 10.71 4.79
C VAL A 84 -7.39 11.97 3.99
N LYS A 85 -8.29 12.79 4.54
CA LYS A 85 -8.73 14.02 3.86
C LYS A 85 -7.62 15.07 3.82
N LEU A 86 -7.50 15.73 2.67
CA LEU A 86 -6.57 16.84 2.45
C LEU A 86 -7.06 18.08 3.21
N SER A 87 -6.13 19.00 3.48
CA SER A 87 -6.42 20.30 4.08
C SER A 87 -5.83 21.41 3.21
N GLU A 88 -6.35 22.63 3.35
CA GLU A 88 -5.76 23.77 2.65
C GLU A 88 -4.29 23.95 3.07
N GLY A 89 -3.39 24.08 2.10
CA GLY A 89 -1.95 24.12 2.36
C GLY A 89 -1.29 22.76 2.67
N TYR A 90 -2.04 21.66 2.68
CA TYR A 90 -1.53 20.30 2.90
C TYR A 90 -2.23 19.29 1.97
N TYR A 91 -1.62 19.05 0.80
CA TYR A 91 -2.25 18.34 -0.33
C TYR A 91 -1.76 16.88 -0.53
N VAL A 92 -1.06 16.35 0.47
CA VAL A 92 -0.61 14.95 0.52
C VAL A 92 -1.17 14.23 1.74
N MET A 93 -1.04 12.90 1.80
CA MET A 93 -1.47 12.12 2.96
C MET A 93 -0.63 12.47 4.20
N GLU A 94 -1.28 12.87 5.29
CA GLU A 94 -0.62 13.10 6.56
C GLU A 94 -0.30 11.76 7.26
N PRO A 95 0.98 11.43 7.53
CA PRO A 95 1.36 10.11 8.04
C PRO A 95 0.70 9.74 9.38
N HIS A 96 0.55 10.70 10.30
CA HIS A 96 -0.07 10.47 11.60
C HIS A 96 -1.55 10.06 11.47
N LYS A 97 -2.33 10.81 10.68
CA LYS A 97 -3.74 10.48 10.41
C LYS A 97 -3.89 9.15 9.67
N ALA A 98 -2.98 8.84 8.75
CA ALA A 98 -2.99 7.54 8.09
C ALA A 98 -2.83 6.40 9.10
N VAL A 99 -1.88 6.52 10.02
CA VAL A 99 -1.61 5.52 11.07
C VAL A 99 -2.81 5.38 12.01
N GLU A 100 -3.49 6.48 12.36
CA GLU A 100 -4.72 6.44 13.18
C GLU A 100 -5.84 5.62 12.54
N MET A 101 -5.98 5.67 11.21
CA MET A 101 -7.03 4.95 10.47
C MET A 101 -6.78 3.43 10.33
N VAL A 102 -5.55 2.97 10.58
CA VAL A 102 -5.17 1.55 10.48
C VAL A 102 -5.85 0.74 11.59
N ASP A 103 -6.47 -0.38 11.21
CA ASP A 103 -7.05 -1.38 12.12
C ASP A 103 -6.65 -2.80 11.73
N GLU A 104 -7.18 -3.82 12.42
CA GLU A 104 -6.84 -5.22 12.19
C GLU A 104 -7.30 -5.76 10.82
N ASN A 105 -8.16 -5.01 10.12
CA ASN A 105 -8.66 -5.34 8.80
C ASN A 105 -7.95 -4.56 7.68
N THR A 106 -7.02 -3.67 8.02
CA THR A 106 -6.19 -2.96 7.05
C THR A 106 -5.22 -3.94 6.37
N ILE A 107 -5.33 -4.05 5.04
CA ILE A 107 -4.48 -4.93 4.22
C ILE A 107 -3.17 -4.26 3.81
N CYS A 108 -3.18 -2.93 3.63
CA CYS A 108 -2.00 -2.09 3.41
C CYS A 108 -2.32 -0.60 3.61
N VAL A 109 -1.26 0.21 3.73
CA VAL A 109 -1.31 1.67 3.59
C VAL A 109 -0.61 2.04 2.29
N ALA A 110 -1.30 2.75 1.39
CA ALA A 110 -0.80 3.12 0.08
C ALA A 110 -0.27 4.55 0.07
N VAL A 111 0.98 4.72 -0.35
CA VAL A 111 1.71 6.00 -0.35
C VAL A 111 1.94 6.46 -1.78
N MET A 112 1.74 7.75 -2.03
CA MET A 112 1.96 8.40 -3.33
C MET A 112 3.34 9.04 -3.35
N PHE A 113 4.31 8.35 -3.95
CA PHE A 113 5.63 8.92 -4.22
C PHE A 113 5.61 9.71 -5.54
N GLY A 114 4.86 10.82 -5.52
CA GLY A 114 4.59 11.67 -6.67
C GLY A 114 3.09 11.85 -6.87
N SER A 115 2.50 12.77 -6.11
CA SER A 115 1.07 13.06 -6.22
C SER A 115 0.72 13.60 -7.61
N THR A 116 -0.40 13.14 -8.19
CA THR A 116 -0.91 13.68 -9.45
C THR A 116 -1.48 15.09 -9.31
N LEU A 117 -1.73 15.57 -8.08
CA LEU A 117 -2.31 16.89 -7.83
C LEU A 117 -1.25 18.00 -7.86
N ASN A 118 -0.10 17.78 -7.22
CA ASN A 118 0.93 18.80 -7.05
C ASN A 118 2.38 18.29 -7.27
N GLY A 119 2.57 17.00 -7.59
CA GLY A 119 3.89 16.40 -7.81
C GLY A 119 4.68 16.08 -6.53
N GLU A 120 4.11 16.36 -5.35
CA GLU A 120 4.80 16.17 -4.08
C GLU A 120 4.99 14.69 -3.73
N PHE A 121 6.10 14.40 -3.04
CA PHE A 121 6.38 13.07 -2.49
C PHE A 121 5.85 13.01 -1.06
N GLU A 122 5.00 12.03 -0.79
CA GLU A 122 4.63 11.70 0.59
C GLU A 122 5.83 11.18 1.38
N ASP A 123 5.85 11.46 2.69
CA ASP A 123 6.91 11.03 3.59
C ASP A 123 6.78 9.53 3.93
N VAL A 124 7.26 8.69 3.00
CA VAL A 124 7.28 7.23 3.13
C VAL A 124 8.06 6.79 4.38
N LYS A 125 9.14 7.52 4.73
CA LYS A 125 10.00 7.15 5.86
C LYS A 125 9.29 7.38 7.18
N LEU A 126 8.70 8.56 7.38
CA LEU A 126 7.94 8.85 8.59
C LEU A 126 6.77 7.88 8.75
N LEU A 127 6.03 7.61 7.67
CA LEU A 127 4.95 6.63 7.73
C LEU A 127 5.44 5.23 8.12
N ASN A 128 6.54 4.76 7.53
CA ASN A 128 7.16 3.48 7.90
C ASN A 128 7.50 3.44 9.40
N ASP A 129 8.15 4.49 9.91
CA ASP A 129 8.61 4.54 11.30
C ASP A 129 7.42 4.52 12.29
N LEU A 130 6.34 5.23 11.97
CA LEU A 130 5.11 5.23 12.77
C LEU A 130 4.35 3.90 12.70
N LEU A 131 4.26 3.27 11.52
CA LEU A 131 3.64 1.95 11.38
C LEU A 131 4.45 0.86 12.08
N ALA A 132 5.79 0.94 12.06
CA ALA A 132 6.64 0.02 12.79
C ALA A 132 6.40 0.11 14.30
N GLU A 133 6.23 1.32 14.84
CA GLU A 133 5.86 1.51 16.25
C GLU A 133 4.46 0.96 16.55
N LYS A 134 3.46 1.25 15.71
CA LYS A 134 2.11 0.70 15.89
C LYS A 134 2.09 -0.84 15.83
N ASN A 135 2.81 -1.46 14.90
CA ASN A 135 2.92 -2.92 14.79
C ASN A 135 3.56 -3.55 16.03
N ARG A 136 4.52 -2.89 16.70
CA ARG A 136 5.06 -3.36 17.98
C ARG A 136 3.99 -3.45 19.07
N GLN A 137 2.95 -2.64 18.99
CA GLN A 137 1.86 -2.58 19.96
C GLN A 137 0.69 -3.50 19.58
N THR A 138 0.39 -3.64 18.27
CA THR A 138 -0.83 -4.31 17.78
C THR A 138 -0.61 -5.68 17.14
N GLY A 139 0.65 -6.10 16.89
CA GLY A 139 0.98 -7.35 16.21
C GLY A 139 0.86 -7.26 14.70
#